data_AF-A0A7K7V686-F1
#
_entry.id   AF-A0A7K7V686-F1
#
_cell.length_a   1.000
_cell.length_b   1.000
_cell.length_c   1.000
_cell.angle_alpha   90.00
_cell.angle_beta   90.00
_cell.angle_gamma   90.00
#
_symmetry.space_group_name_H-M   'P 1'
#
loop_
_entity.id
_entity.type
_entity.pdbx_description
1 polymer ?
#
loop_
_entity_poly.entity_id
_entity_poly.type
_entity_poly.pdbx_seq_one_letter_code
_entity_poly.pdbx_strand_id
1 'polypeptide(L)'
;CVSGMPGTAIKNFSCVIYNISLMNCTWSVGRDAPGDTQYFLYWENSREEEENQCELYVKDKNGRHIGCQFQNVTITDNKITYFIVNGSSKVSPIRFYDEYISLYKIGKFMPPLNITANCDRYQTGCLIQWQKPETSRALDDDCFQYEVIIQYK
;
A
#
# COMPACT_ATOMS: atom_id res chain seq x y z
N CYS A 1 8.55 17.66 -20.40
CA CYS A 1 9.48 18.63 -19.78
C CYS A 1 9.66 18.26 -18.32
N VAL A 2 10.90 18.00 -17.86
CA VAL A 2 11.13 17.73 -16.43
C VAL A 2 11.19 19.09 -15.72
N SER A 3 10.18 19.40 -14.91
CA SER A 3 10.16 20.62 -14.09
C SER A 3 10.73 20.32 -12.69
N GLY A 4 11.52 21.23 -12.14
CA GLY A 4 12.10 21.12 -10.79
C GLY A 4 13.57 20.71 -10.72
N MET A 5 14.22 21.13 -9.62
CA MET A 5 15.65 20.91 -9.40
C MET A 5 15.98 19.41 -9.26
N PRO A 6 17.08 18.91 -9.87
CA PRO A 6 17.52 17.53 -9.69
C PRO A 6 17.71 17.18 -8.21
N GLY A 7 17.36 15.96 -7.81
CA GLY A 7 17.58 15.48 -6.44
C GLY A 7 16.55 15.95 -5.38
N THR A 8 15.62 16.81 -5.77
CA THR A 8 14.53 17.28 -4.89
C THR A 8 13.30 16.36 -4.86
N ALA A 9 13.13 15.50 -5.87
CA ALA A 9 12.05 14.51 -5.91
C ALA A 9 12.18 13.50 -4.76
N ILE A 10 11.03 12.98 -4.34
CA ILE A 10 10.98 11.91 -3.33
C ILE A 10 11.71 10.65 -3.79
N LYS A 11 12.04 9.78 -2.84
CA LYS A 11 12.68 8.48 -3.07
C LYS A 11 11.96 7.38 -2.32
N ASN A 12 12.19 6.13 -2.73
CA ASN A 12 11.65 4.95 -2.06
C ASN A 12 10.12 5.02 -1.89
N PHE A 13 9.42 5.43 -2.94
CA PHE A 13 7.96 5.41 -2.94
C PHE A 13 7.49 3.95 -2.88
N SER A 14 6.59 3.67 -1.94
CA SER A 14 6.02 2.33 -1.78
C SER A 14 4.63 2.44 -1.17
N CYS A 15 3.68 1.71 -1.74
CA CYS A 15 2.33 1.59 -1.24
C CYS A 15 2.02 0.14 -0.86
N VAL A 16 1.21 -0.05 0.18
CA VAL A 16 0.69 -1.35 0.60
C VAL A 16 -0.79 -1.21 0.91
N ILE A 17 -1.60 -2.12 0.38
CA ILE A 17 -3.02 -2.24 0.74
C ILE A 17 -3.16 -3.31 1.80
N TYR A 18 -3.90 -3.04 2.86
CA TYR A 18 -4.13 -3.91 4.00
C TYR A 18 -5.56 -3.74 4.51
N ASN A 19 -6.02 -4.67 5.36
CA ASN A 19 -7.39 -4.67 5.89
C ASN A 19 -8.43 -4.40 4.80
N ILE A 20 -8.32 -5.11 3.67
CA ILE A 20 -9.27 -5.10 2.54
C ILE A 20 -9.18 -3.82 1.69
N SER A 21 -9.37 -2.63 2.26
CA SER A 21 -9.48 -1.36 1.51
C SER A 21 -8.55 -0.23 1.97
N LEU A 22 -7.75 -0.44 3.03
CA LEU A 22 -6.84 0.59 3.54
C LEU A 22 -5.54 0.59 2.74
N MET A 23 -5.11 1.74 2.22
CA MET A 23 -3.83 1.87 1.53
C MET A 23 -2.91 2.81 2.28
N ASN A 24 -1.68 2.37 2.56
CA ASN A 24 -0.63 3.19 3.13
C ASN A 24 0.51 3.33 2.13
N CYS A 25 0.77 4.57 1.71
CA CYS A 25 1.89 4.94 0.86
C CYS A 25 2.93 5.69 1.68
N THR A 26 4.20 5.40 1.46
CA THR A 26 5.32 6.05 2.17
C THR A 26 6.42 6.41 1.19
N TRP A 27 7.18 7.46 1.53
CA TRP A 27 8.33 7.89 0.76
C TRP A 27 9.36 8.59 1.64
N SER A 28 10.59 8.65 1.13
CA SER A 28 11.70 9.41 1.68
C SER A 28 11.80 10.77 1.00
N VAL A 29 12.15 11.79 1.78
CA VAL A 29 12.40 13.15 1.29
C VAL A 29 13.58 13.16 0.31
N GLY A 30 13.48 13.97 -0.75
CA GLY A 30 14.59 14.18 -1.69
C GLY A 30 15.85 14.68 -0.98
N ARG A 31 17.02 14.20 -1.41
CA ARG A 31 18.31 14.53 -0.76
C ARG A 31 18.59 16.03 -0.78
N ASP A 32 18.25 16.67 -1.89
CA ASP A 32 18.54 18.07 -2.15
C ASP A 32 17.29 18.95 -1.95
N ALA A 33 16.22 18.38 -1.39
CA ALA A 33 15.00 19.11 -1.10
C ALA A 33 15.21 20.10 0.07
N PRO A 34 14.84 21.38 -0.10
CA PRO A 34 14.86 22.36 0.97
C PRO A 34 14.09 21.92 2.22
N GLY A 35 14.48 22.45 3.39
CA GLY A 35 13.85 22.12 4.67
C GLY A 35 12.36 22.51 4.76
N ASP A 36 11.92 23.51 3.99
CA ASP A 36 10.54 23.98 3.92
C ASP A 36 9.67 23.20 2.91
N THR A 37 10.22 22.17 2.27
CA THR A 37 9.51 21.38 1.26
C THR A 37 8.32 20.63 1.85
N GLN A 38 7.15 20.82 1.23
CA GLN A 38 5.95 20.04 1.52
C GLN A 38 5.55 19.19 0.32
N TYR A 39 5.18 17.93 0.55
CA TYR A 39 4.80 16.98 -0.49
C TYR A 39 3.29 16.70 -0.52
N PHE A 40 2.75 16.40 -1.69
CA PHE A 40 1.34 16.14 -1.89
C PHE A 40 1.17 14.94 -2.82
N LEU A 41 0.45 13.91 -2.37
CA LEU A 41 0.19 12.69 -3.13
C LEU A 41 -1.18 12.78 -3.78
N TYR A 42 -1.21 12.47 -5.07
CA TYR A 42 -2.41 12.29 -5.88
C TYR A 42 -2.33 10.95 -6.61
N TRP A 43 -3.48 10.37 -6.91
CA TRP A 43 -3.56 9.20 -7.75
C TRP A 43 -4.82 9.19 -8.60
N GLU A 44 -4.74 8.51 -9.73
CA GLU A 44 -5.83 8.40 -10.69
C GLU A 44 -6.00 6.94 -11.14
N ASN A 45 -7.24 6.47 -11.12
CA ASN A 45 -7.60 5.23 -11.79
C ASN A 45 -7.90 5.54 -13.26
N SER A 46 -7.37 4.73 -14.18
CA SER A 46 -7.45 4.92 -15.64
C SER A 46 -8.85 5.05 -16.29
N ARG A 47 -9.93 5.12 -15.52
CA ARG A 47 -11.32 5.31 -15.98
C ARG A 47 -12.09 6.41 -15.27
N GLU A 48 -11.60 6.90 -14.14
CA GLU A 48 -12.28 7.90 -13.34
C GLU A 48 -11.39 9.13 -13.44
N GLU A 49 -11.79 10.12 -14.24
CA GLU A 49 -11.12 11.41 -14.44
C GLU A 49 -11.07 12.25 -13.13
N GLU A 50 -11.21 11.61 -11.97
CA GLU A 50 -11.18 12.20 -10.64
C GLU A 50 -9.80 11.96 -10.01
N GLU A 51 -9.01 13.03 -9.95
CA GLU A 51 -7.77 13.07 -9.19
C GLU A 51 -8.06 12.87 -7.70
N ASN A 52 -7.62 11.75 -7.13
CA ASN A 52 -7.81 11.46 -5.72
C ASN A 52 -6.60 11.98 -4.92
N GLN A 53 -6.80 13.08 -4.20
CA GLN A 53 -5.80 13.60 -3.27
C GLN A 53 -5.78 12.77 -1.98
N CYS A 54 -4.60 12.63 -1.38
CA CYS A 54 -4.42 12.04 -0.06
C CYS A 54 -5.40 12.59 1.01
N GLU A 55 -6.09 11.68 1.70
CA GLU A 55 -7.01 11.96 2.81
C GLU A 55 -6.27 12.27 4.12
N LEU A 56 -5.29 11.42 4.46
CA LEU A 56 -4.59 11.48 5.75
C LEU A 56 -3.07 11.38 5.56
N TYR A 57 -2.39 12.52 5.68
CA TYR A 57 -0.93 12.58 5.55
C TYR A 57 -0.19 12.11 6.81
N VAL A 58 0.83 11.28 6.60
CA VAL A 58 1.82 10.92 7.61
C VAL A 58 2.94 11.96 7.60
N LYS A 59 3.27 12.53 8.76
CA LYS A 59 4.21 13.64 8.89
C LYS A 59 5.49 13.22 9.58
N ASP A 60 6.62 13.78 9.15
CA ASP A 60 7.90 13.66 9.86
C ASP A 60 7.97 14.62 11.07
N LYS A 61 9.09 14.60 11.78
CA LYS A 61 9.35 15.48 12.94
C LYS A 61 9.31 16.98 12.60
N ASN A 62 9.49 17.33 11.33
CA ASN A 62 9.49 18.70 10.83
C ASN A 62 8.13 19.08 10.20
N GLY A 63 7.12 18.20 10.29
CA GLY A 63 5.78 18.42 9.73
C GLY A 63 5.67 18.20 8.22
N ARG A 64 6.71 17.66 7.57
CA ARG A 64 6.70 17.34 6.13
C ARG A 64 5.97 16.03 5.89
N HIS A 65 5.18 15.98 4.83
CA HIS A 65 4.46 14.79 4.42
C HIS A 65 5.45 13.76 3.87
N ILE A 66 5.50 12.59 4.52
CA ILE A 66 6.36 11.45 4.17
C ILE A 66 5.54 10.18 3.87
N GLY A 67 4.22 10.31 3.86
CA GLY A 67 3.31 9.22 3.57
C GLY A 67 1.87 9.69 3.52
N CYS A 68 1.01 8.78 3.12
CA CYS A 68 -0.42 8.99 2.99
C CYS A 68 -1.18 7.71 3.35
N GLN A 69 -2.34 7.86 3.99
CA GLN A 69 -3.31 6.81 4.22
C GLN A 69 -4.62 7.13 3.49
N PHE A 70 -5.16 6.13 2.80
CA PHE A 70 -6.48 6.13 2.15
C PHE A 70 -7.35 5.06 2.76
N GLN A 71 -8.64 5.34 2.98
CA GLN A 71 -9.54 4.41 3.65
C GLN A 71 -10.37 3.51 2.70
N ASN A 72 -10.78 4.05 1.55
CA ASN A 72 -11.75 3.42 0.67
C ASN A 72 -11.17 3.11 -0.72
N VAL A 73 -10.07 2.35 -0.76
CA VAL A 73 -9.44 1.99 -2.03
C VAL A 73 -10.07 0.73 -2.61
N THR A 74 -10.61 0.86 -3.83
CA THR A 74 -11.18 -0.26 -4.57
C THR A 74 -10.11 -0.92 -5.44
N ILE A 75 -9.76 -2.17 -5.12
CA ILE A 75 -8.83 -2.95 -5.94
C ILE A 75 -9.58 -3.46 -7.18
N THR A 76 -9.19 -3.01 -8.37
CA THR A 76 -9.73 -3.56 -9.62
C THR A 76 -8.67 -4.39 -10.34
N ASP A 77 -9.05 -5.59 -10.78
CA ASP A 77 -8.17 -6.44 -11.57
C ASP A 77 -7.87 -5.82 -12.95
N ASN A 78 -6.65 -6.01 -13.43
CA ASN A 78 -6.14 -5.53 -14.72
C ASN A 78 -6.13 -4.01 -14.92
N LYS A 79 -6.25 -3.22 -13.85
CA LYS A 79 -6.04 -1.78 -13.90
C LYS A 79 -4.66 -1.39 -13.39
N ILE A 80 -4.11 -0.35 -14.02
CA ILE A 80 -2.90 0.33 -13.59
C ILE A 80 -3.34 1.68 -13.05
N THR A 81 -2.89 1.99 -11.84
CA THR A 81 -3.14 3.25 -11.16
C THR A 81 -1.92 4.14 -11.32
N TYR A 82 -2.14 5.39 -11.70
CA TYR A 82 -1.08 6.38 -11.81
C TYR A 82 -0.97 7.15 -10.50
N PHE A 83 0.21 7.17 -9.90
CA PHE A 83 0.51 7.93 -8.69
C PHE A 83 1.43 9.09 -9.05
N ILE A 84 1.17 10.26 -8.47
CA ILE A 84 2.03 11.44 -8.59
C ILE A 84 2.22 12.10 -7.22
N VAL A 85 3.46 12.41 -6.87
CA VAL A 85 3.85 13.17 -5.69
C VAL A 85 4.45 14.50 -6.12
N ASN A 86 3.69 15.56 -5.87
CA ASN A 86 4.12 16.93 -6.08
C ASN A 86 4.83 17.48 -4.84
N GLY A 87 5.63 18.52 -5.04
CA GLY A 87 6.31 19.22 -3.95
C GLY A 87 6.22 20.73 -4.10
N SER A 88 6.14 21.44 -2.98
CA SER A 88 6.15 22.91 -2.92
C SER A 88 7.19 23.39 -1.91
N SER A 89 7.97 24.40 -2.30
CA SER A 89 8.96 25.09 -1.47
C SER A 89 9.07 26.53 -1.92
N LYS A 90 9.38 27.45 -1.00
CA LYS A 90 9.64 28.87 -1.31
C LYS A 90 11.05 29.10 -1.85
N VAL A 91 11.96 28.14 -1.63
CA VAL A 91 13.39 28.26 -1.98
C VAL A 91 13.64 27.82 -3.41
N SER A 92 13.06 26.70 -3.82
CA SER A 92 13.31 26.13 -5.15
C SER A 92 12.13 25.31 -5.66
N PRO A 93 11.94 25.22 -6.99
CA PRO A 93 10.94 24.33 -7.56
C PRO A 93 11.32 22.87 -7.30
N ILE A 94 10.37 22.12 -6.73
CA ILE A 94 10.54 20.72 -6.39
C ILE A 94 10.13 19.85 -7.57
N ARG A 95 10.95 18.86 -7.89
CA ARG A 95 10.65 17.89 -8.93
C ARG A 95 9.60 16.91 -8.44
N PHE A 96 8.56 16.68 -9.22
CA PHE A 96 7.56 15.66 -8.92
C PHE A 96 8.12 14.26 -9.12
N TYR A 97 7.48 13.28 -8.48
CA TYR A 97 7.72 11.86 -8.70
C TYR A 97 6.43 11.22 -9.19
N ASP A 98 6.52 10.30 -10.14
CA ASP A 98 5.37 9.58 -10.64
C ASP A 98 5.67 8.10 -10.90
N GLU A 99 4.66 7.24 -10.72
CA GLU A 99 4.78 5.80 -10.91
C GLU A 99 3.43 5.16 -11.28
N TYR A 100 3.50 4.12 -12.11
CA TYR A 100 2.36 3.29 -12.47
C TYR A 100 2.37 1.99 -11.65
N ILE A 101 1.36 1.77 -10.82
CA ILE A 101 1.27 0.61 -9.93
C ILE A 101 -0.03 -0.15 -10.16
N SER A 102 0.05 -1.48 -10.25
CA SER A 102 -1.13 -2.34 -10.22
C SER A 102 -1.52 -2.65 -8.78
N LEU A 103 -2.67 -2.13 -8.33
CA LEU A 103 -3.11 -2.26 -6.92
C LEU A 103 -3.21 -3.72 -6.44
N TYR A 104 -3.60 -4.66 -7.32
CA TYR A 104 -3.70 -6.07 -6.97
C TYR A 104 -2.36 -6.72 -6.58
N LYS A 105 -1.22 -6.14 -7.00
CA LYS A 105 0.13 -6.65 -6.67
C LYS A 105 0.65 -6.17 -5.31
N ILE A 106 0.10 -5.07 -4.80
CA ILE A 106 0.51 -4.45 -3.53
C ILE A 106 -0.47 -4.73 -2.39
N GLY A 107 -1.49 -5.55 -2.64
CA GLY A 107 -2.44 -6.03 -1.64
C GLY A 107 -1.82 -7.08 -0.74
N LYS A 108 -1.89 -6.84 0.58
CA LYS A 108 -1.51 -7.80 1.61
C LYS A 108 -2.73 -8.57 2.05
N PHE A 109 -2.69 -9.89 1.88
CA PHE A 109 -3.72 -10.78 2.40
C PHE A 109 -3.73 -10.77 3.94
N MET A 110 -4.93 -10.80 4.50
CA MET A 110 -5.11 -11.05 5.91
C MET A 110 -4.80 -12.51 6.25
N PRO A 111 -4.39 -12.82 7.49
CA PRO A 111 -4.24 -14.20 7.91
C PRO A 111 -5.60 -14.94 7.86
N PRO A 112 -5.60 -16.28 7.69
CA PRO A 112 -6.79 -17.09 7.82
C PRO A 112 -7.47 -16.89 9.18
N LEU A 113 -8.80 -17.01 9.19
CA LEU A 113 -9.60 -16.89 10.41
C LEU A 113 -10.00 -18.28 10.92
N ASN A 114 -10.43 -18.35 12.19
CA ASN A 114 -11.01 -19.56 12.79
C ASN A 114 -10.15 -20.82 12.60
N ILE A 115 -8.84 -20.71 12.88
CA ILE A 115 -7.93 -21.86 12.84
C ILE A 115 -8.30 -22.81 13.99
N THR A 116 -8.77 -24.00 13.66
CA THR A 116 -9.12 -25.04 14.62
C THR A 116 -8.30 -26.30 14.33
N ALA A 117 -7.93 -27.00 15.39
CA ALA A 117 -7.25 -28.28 15.32
C ALA A 117 -8.03 -29.28 16.17
N ASN A 118 -8.57 -30.32 15.52
CA ASN A 118 -9.25 -31.41 16.19
C ASN A 118 -8.39 -32.67 16.08
N CYS A 119 -7.74 -33.05 17.17
CA CYS A 119 -6.93 -34.25 17.25
C CYS A 119 -7.74 -35.37 17.88
N ASP A 120 -7.60 -36.58 17.34
CA ASP A 120 -8.25 -37.72 17.95
C ASP A 120 -7.69 -38.03 19.35
N ARG A 121 -8.45 -38.79 20.13
CA ARG A 121 -8.13 -39.13 21.52
C ARG A 121 -6.84 -39.95 21.67
N TYR A 122 -6.41 -40.61 20.59
CA TYR A 122 -5.21 -41.44 20.51
C TYR A 122 -4.05 -40.73 19.80
N GLN A 123 -4.21 -39.45 19.44
CA GLN A 123 -3.29 -38.62 18.66
C GLN A 123 -2.82 -39.27 17.34
N THR A 124 -3.63 -40.15 16.74
CA THR A 124 -3.26 -40.82 15.49
C THR A 124 -3.40 -39.93 14.26
N GLY A 125 -4.21 -38.88 14.36
CA GLY A 125 -4.35 -37.82 13.37
C GLY A 125 -4.98 -36.55 13.96
N CYS A 126 -4.63 -35.42 13.35
CA CYS A 126 -5.22 -34.11 13.65
C CYS A 126 -5.81 -33.53 12.37
N LEU A 127 -7.07 -33.13 12.43
CA LEU A 127 -7.72 -32.35 11.38
C LEU A 127 -7.54 -30.87 11.70
N ILE A 128 -6.81 -30.15 10.84
CA ILE A 128 -6.62 -28.71 10.95
C ILE A 128 -7.49 -28.03 9.90
N GLN A 129 -8.33 -27.08 10.32
CA GLN A 129 -9.23 -26.34 9.45
C GLN A 129 -9.13 -24.85 9.72
N TRP A 130 -9.32 -24.04 8.69
CA TRP A 130 -9.38 -22.60 8.79
C TRP A 130 -10.38 -22.05 7.78
N GLN A 131 -10.85 -20.85 8.07
CA GLN A 131 -11.64 -20.05 7.15
C GLN A 131 -10.72 -19.19 6.29
N LYS A 132 -11.03 -19.14 5.00
CA LYS A 132 -10.39 -18.26 4.02
C LYS A 132 -10.42 -16.80 4.49
N PRO A 133 -9.30 -16.06 4.36
CA PRO A 133 -9.28 -14.65 4.73
C PRO A 133 -10.25 -13.85 3.86
N GLU A 134 -10.82 -12.81 4.46
CA GLU A 134 -11.62 -11.85 3.72
C GLU A 134 -10.73 -11.08 2.74
N THR A 135 -11.21 -10.96 1.51
CA THR A 135 -10.50 -10.28 0.43
C THR A 135 -11.40 -9.22 -0.17
N SER A 136 -10.82 -8.11 -0.59
CA SER A 136 -11.55 -7.00 -1.24
C SER A 136 -12.17 -7.36 -2.58
N ARG A 137 -11.77 -8.50 -3.14
CA ARG A 137 -12.28 -9.08 -4.37
C ARG A 137 -12.62 -10.55 -4.15
N ALA A 138 -13.56 -11.07 -4.93
CA ALA A 138 -13.81 -12.49 -5.00
C ALA A 138 -12.64 -13.18 -5.71
N LEU A 139 -11.80 -13.87 -4.94
CA LEU A 139 -10.70 -14.66 -5.44
C LEU A 139 -11.09 -16.13 -5.49
N ASP A 140 -10.60 -16.85 -6.50
CA ASP A 140 -10.76 -18.30 -6.55
C ASP A 140 -9.90 -18.98 -5.48
N ASP A 141 -10.29 -20.18 -5.05
CA ASP A 141 -9.57 -20.88 -3.98
C ASP A 141 -8.14 -21.29 -4.41
N ASP A 142 -7.95 -21.56 -5.70
CA ASP A 142 -6.65 -21.86 -6.31
C ASP A 142 -5.66 -20.70 -6.26
N CYS A 143 -6.12 -19.47 -5.96
CA CYS A 143 -5.25 -18.30 -5.80
C CYS A 143 -4.54 -18.24 -4.44
N PHE A 144 -4.93 -19.10 -3.48
CA PHE A 144 -4.40 -19.07 -2.12
C PHE A 144 -3.41 -20.20 -1.89
N GLN A 145 -2.22 -19.81 -1.43
CA GLN A 145 -1.22 -20.74 -0.92
C GLN A 145 -1.06 -20.50 0.58
N TYR A 146 -1.17 -21.57 1.37
CA TYR A 146 -1.06 -21.52 2.82
C TYR A 146 0.22 -22.20 3.29
N GLU A 147 0.88 -21.59 4.27
CA GLU A 147 1.99 -22.19 5.01
C GLU A 147 1.49 -22.59 6.40
N VAL A 148 1.73 -23.85 6.78
CA VAL A 148 1.33 -24.40 8.08
C VAL A 148 2.59 -24.76 8.87
N ILE A 149 2.85 -24.03 9.95
CA ILE A 149 3.99 -24.26 10.83
C ILE A 149 3.49 -24.96 12.10
N ILE A 150 3.87 -26.22 12.29
CA ILE A 150 3.55 -27.01 13.48
C ILE A 150 4.73 -26.95 14.43
N GLN A 151 4.50 -26.47 15.66
CA GLN A 151 5.53 -26.42 16.71
C GLN A 151 5.21 -27.44 17.79
N TYR A 152 6.17 -28.32 18.06
CA TYR A 152 6.14 -29.20 19.23
C TYR A 152 6.68 -28.42 20.43
N LYS A 153 5.94 -28.44 21.55
CA LYS A 153 6.40 -27.90 22.83
C LYS A 153 7.20 -28.95 23.59
#